data_AF-W7D5L7-F1
#
_entry.id   AF-W7D5L7-F1
#
_cell.length_a   1.000
_cell.length_b   1.000
_cell.length_c   1.000
_cell.angle_alpha   90.00
_cell.angle_beta   90.00
_cell.angle_gamma   90.00
#
_symmetry.space_group_name_H-M   'P 1'
#
loop_
_entity.id
_entity.type
_entity.pdbx_description
1 polymer ?
#
loop_
_entity_poly.entity_id
_entity_poly.type
_entity_poly.pdbx_seq_one_letter_code
_entity_poly.pdbx_strand_id
1 'polypeptide(L)'
;MINFPVKCFFLFLILSTSIVPPVNAQTLSDSINIDQTPTDINRIEIDAGGGKFRYMVQMSIIFQYRQKSEYDHSKKEHRTTSMMNDVYSYSPWVKAKKTAKAQTAWYWSYSSNNSYWSTR
;
A
#
# COMPACT_ATOMS: atom_id res chain seq x y z
N MET A 1 25.07 36.17 -78.13
CA MET A 1 25.59 35.18 -79.12
C MET A 1 27.01 34.80 -78.74
N ILE A 2 27.37 33.54 -79.01
CA ILE A 2 28.68 32.87 -78.85
C ILE A 2 28.80 31.99 -77.59
N ASN A 3 29.51 30.87 -77.79
CA ASN A 3 29.24 29.48 -77.42
C ASN A 3 30.51 28.87 -76.80
N PHE A 4 30.38 28.02 -75.75
CA PHE A 4 31.30 26.94 -75.26
C PHE A 4 32.79 27.28 -74.94
N PRO A 5 33.55 26.52 -74.07
CA PRO A 5 33.58 25.05 -73.89
C PRO A 5 33.55 24.54 -72.41
N VAL A 6 33.01 23.35 -72.10
CA VAL A 6 33.55 21.96 -72.16
C VAL A 6 34.59 21.59 -71.08
N LYS A 7 34.22 20.56 -70.29
CA LYS A 7 34.97 19.37 -69.81
C LYS A 7 35.45 19.26 -68.36
N CYS A 8 35.26 18.01 -67.91
CA CYS A 8 35.98 17.24 -66.88
C CYS A 8 35.49 17.43 -65.43
N PHE A 9 35.35 16.42 -64.57
CA PHE A 9 35.37 14.95 -64.62
C PHE A 9 35.17 14.53 -63.14
N PHE A 10 34.81 13.28 -62.85
CA PHE A 10 34.86 12.62 -61.52
C PHE A 10 33.82 13.09 -60.49
N LEU A 11 33.27 12.26 -59.60
CA LEU A 11 33.36 10.82 -59.31
C LEU A 11 32.21 10.55 -58.32
N PHE A 12 31.61 9.36 -58.41
CA PHE A 12 30.60 8.87 -57.48
C PHE A 12 31.06 8.95 -56.02
N LEU A 13 30.22 9.51 -55.14
CA LEU A 13 30.26 9.16 -53.72
C LEU A 13 28.82 8.92 -53.23
N ILE A 14 28.49 7.65 -53.08
CA ILE A 14 27.23 7.17 -52.50
C ILE A 14 27.38 7.35 -50.99
N LEU A 15 26.72 8.36 -50.41
CA LEU A 15 26.45 8.36 -48.98
C LEU A 15 25.16 7.57 -48.76
N SER A 16 25.32 6.32 -48.32
CA SER A 16 24.26 5.48 -47.79
C SER A 16 23.68 6.13 -46.54
N THR A 17 22.48 6.72 -46.66
CA THR A 17 21.68 7.11 -45.50
C THR A 17 21.19 5.84 -44.81
N SER A 18 21.80 5.47 -43.68
CA SER A 18 21.24 4.42 -42.82
C SER A 18 19.94 4.94 -42.22
N ILE A 19 18.81 4.49 -42.75
CA ILE A 19 17.48 4.69 -42.17
C ILE A 19 17.47 3.89 -40.86
N VAL A 20 17.56 4.58 -39.73
CA VAL A 20 17.29 3.97 -38.42
C VAL A 20 15.78 3.66 -38.40
N PRO A 21 15.34 2.41 -38.14
CA PRO A 21 13.92 2.14 -37.99
C PRO A 21 13.38 2.92 -36.79
N PRO A 22 12.12 3.39 -36.83
CA PRO A 22 11.53 4.10 -35.70
C PRO A 22 11.57 3.18 -34.47
N VAL A 23 12.11 3.70 -33.36
CA VAL A 23 11.99 3.08 -32.04
C VAL A 23 10.51 2.87 -31.79
N ASN A 24 10.10 1.60 -31.76
CA ASN A 24 8.79 1.20 -31.28
C ASN A 24 8.69 1.70 -29.84
N ALA A 25 8.00 2.83 -29.63
CA ALA A 25 7.61 3.27 -28.31
C ALA A 25 6.62 2.22 -27.79
N GLN A 26 7.12 1.23 -27.07
CA GLN A 26 6.28 0.40 -26.24
C GLN A 26 5.71 1.31 -25.16
N THR A 27 4.43 1.63 -25.29
CA THR A 27 3.67 2.21 -24.18
C THR A 27 3.70 1.18 -23.07
N LEU A 28 4.60 1.37 -22.11
CA LEU A 28 4.63 0.62 -20.86
C LEU A 28 3.37 1.05 -20.09
N SER A 29 2.23 0.45 -20.40
CA SER A 29 1.07 0.52 -19.51
C SER A 29 1.34 -0.44 -18.35
N ASP A 30 2.36 -0.12 -17.56
CA ASP A 30 2.50 -0.70 -16.24
C ASP A 30 1.26 -0.24 -15.48
N SER A 31 0.27 -1.13 -15.39
CA SER A 31 -0.81 -0.97 -14.45
C SER A 31 -0.15 -0.89 -13.08
N ILE A 32 0.02 0.32 -12.53
CA ILE A 32 0.38 0.50 -11.14
C ILE A 32 -0.80 -0.11 -10.37
N ASN A 33 -0.63 -1.36 -9.95
CA ASN A 33 -1.53 -1.99 -9.01
C ASN A 33 -1.23 -1.33 -7.66
N ILE A 34 -1.81 -0.15 -7.45
CA ILE A 34 -1.83 0.46 -6.13
C ILE A 34 -2.65 -0.50 -5.30
N ASP A 35 -1.98 -1.31 -4.48
CA ASP A 35 -2.63 -2.18 -3.53
C ASP A 35 -3.58 -1.32 -2.70
N GLN A 36 -4.88 -1.44 -2.97
CA GLN A 36 -5.94 -0.65 -2.35
C GLN A 36 -6.26 -1.18 -0.95
N THR A 37 -5.30 -1.83 -0.28
CA THR A 37 -5.48 -2.31 1.08
C THR A 37 -5.05 -1.22 2.07
N PRO A 38 -5.80 -1.06 3.18
CA PRO A 38 -5.35 -0.19 4.26
C PRO A 38 -4.01 -0.65 4.81
N THR A 39 -3.08 0.30 4.94
CA THR A 39 -1.73 0.03 5.44
C THR A 39 -1.71 0.11 6.96
N ASP A 40 -1.10 -0.88 7.60
CA ASP A 40 -0.80 -0.85 9.03
C ASP A 40 0.42 0.05 9.26
N ILE A 41 0.20 1.26 9.80
CA ILE A 41 1.29 2.24 9.98
C ILE A 41 2.04 2.06 11.29
N ASN A 42 1.44 1.44 12.31
CA ASN A 42 2.05 1.24 13.62
C ASN A 42 1.56 -0.06 14.25
N ARG A 43 2.08 -1.21 13.82
CA ARG A 43 1.69 -2.52 14.38
C ARG A 43 2.63 -2.92 15.53
N ILE A 44 2.04 -3.22 16.69
CA ILE A 44 2.76 -3.71 17.86
C ILE A 44 2.14 -5.04 18.30
N GLU A 45 2.99 -5.98 18.71
CA GLU A 45 2.59 -7.25 19.32
C GLU A 45 3.22 -7.39 20.71
N ILE A 46 2.42 -7.78 21.70
CA ILE A 46 2.84 -7.99 23.09
C ILE A 46 2.25 -9.27 23.67
N ASP A 47 2.93 -9.82 24.67
CA ASP A 47 2.37 -10.85 25.54
C ASP A 47 1.51 -10.20 26.64
N ALA A 48 0.23 -10.55 26.68
CA ALA A 48 -0.76 -9.89 27.52
C ALA A 48 -1.73 -10.90 28.13
N GLY A 49 -1.79 -10.96 29.46
CA GLY A 49 -2.75 -11.82 30.17
C GLY A 49 -2.63 -13.32 29.89
N GLY A 50 -1.46 -13.79 29.43
CA GLY A 50 -1.26 -15.18 29.00
C GLY A 50 -1.67 -15.49 27.55
N GLY A 51 -1.96 -14.45 26.77
CA GLY A 51 -2.23 -14.51 25.32
C GLY A 51 -1.35 -13.55 24.52
N LYS A 52 -1.55 -13.53 23.19
CA LYS A 52 -0.87 -12.62 22.27
C LYS A 52 -1.80 -11.49 21.87
N PHE A 53 -1.42 -10.26 22.19
CA PHE A 53 -2.19 -9.07 21.86
C PHE A 53 -1.49 -8.24 20.80
N ARG A 54 -2.21 -7.93 19.72
CA ARG A 54 -1.75 -7.10 18.61
C ARG A 54 -2.63 -5.89 18.51
N TYR A 55 -2.04 -4.72 18.35
CA TYR A 55 -2.77 -3.50 18.08
C TYR A 55 -2.05 -2.66 17.04
N MET A 56 -2.82 -1.96 16.23
CA MET A 56 -2.31 -1.23 15.09
C MET A 56 -3.20 -0.04 14.75
N VAL A 57 -2.57 1.01 14.24
CA VAL A 57 -3.28 2.06 13.49
C VAL A 57 -3.24 1.68 12.02
N GLN A 58 -4.39 1.75 11.35
CA GLN A 58 -4.49 1.56 9.91
C GLN A 58 -4.78 2.90 9.25
N MET A 59 -4.15 3.14 8.10
CA MET A 59 -4.42 4.29 7.25
C MET A 59 -5.12 3.81 5.96
N SER A 60 -6.24 4.43 5.61
CA SER A 60 -6.95 4.19 4.35
C SER A 60 -6.26 4.90 3.20
N ILE A 61 -6.64 4.54 1.97
CA ILE A 61 -6.14 5.15 0.73
C ILE A 61 -6.44 6.65 0.67
N ILE A 62 -7.55 7.07 1.28
CA ILE A 62 -7.97 8.48 1.33
C ILE A 62 -7.49 9.16 2.62
N PHE A 63 -6.40 8.68 3.24
CA PHE A 63 -5.79 9.27 4.43
C PHE A 63 -6.71 9.37 5.65
N GLN A 64 -7.65 8.43 5.79
CA GLN A 64 -8.38 8.25 7.05
C GLN A 64 -7.66 7.25 7.95
N TYR A 65 -7.86 7.36 9.25
CA TYR A 65 -7.24 6.52 10.26
C TYR A 65 -8.27 5.71 11.02
N ARG A 66 -7.93 4.49 11.41
CA ARG A 66 -8.70 3.71 12.38
C ARG A 66 -7.79 2.90 13.28
N GLN A 67 -8.26 2.62 14.49
CA GLN A 67 -7.56 1.72 15.41
C GLN A 67 -8.09 0.31 15.20
N LYS A 68 -7.19 -0.65 15.07
CA LYS A 68 -7.50 -2.08 15.01
C LYS A 68 -6.74 -2.82 16.11
N SER A 69 -7.36 -3.84 16.66
CA SER A 69 -6.77 -4.72 17.65
C SER A 69 -7.20 -6.16 17.46
N GLU A 70 -6.30 -7.09 17.77
CA GLU A 70 -6.51 -8.52 17.70
C GLU A 70 -5.93 -9.18 18.96
N TYR A 71 -6.67 -10.09 19.58
CA TYR A 71 -6.21 -10.80 20.78
C TYR A 71 -6.44 -12.30 20.63
N ASP A 72 -5.39 -13.09 20.83
CA ASP A 72 -5.47 -14.54 20.91
C ASP A 72 -5.21 -15.00 22.33
N HIS A 73 -6.09 -15.85 22.86
CA HIS A 73 -5.87 -16.49 24.14
C HIS A 73 -6.24 -17.99 24.08
N SER A 74 -5.35 -18.86 24.56
CA SER A 74 -5.46 -20.32 24.39
C SER A 74 -6.32 -21.03 25.45
N LYS A 75 -6.50 -20.41 26.63
CA LYS A 75 -7.19 -21.03 27.78
C LYS A 75 -8.50 -20.38 28.23
N LYS A 76 -8.68 -19.06 28.03
CA LYS A 76 -9.79 -18.28 28.56
C LYS A 76 -10.64 -17.66 27.45
N GLU A 77 -11.89 -17.37 27.80
CA GLU A 77 -12.71 -16.50 26.97
C GLU A 77 -12.11 -15.09 27.03
N HIS A 78 -12.09 -14.41 25.89
CA HIS A 78 -11.39 -13.14 25.80
C HIS A 78 -12.06 -12.21 24.80
N ARG A 79 -11.73 -10.93 24.88
CA ARG A 79 -12.15 -9.91 23.94
C ARG A 79 -11.08 -8.84 23.77
N THR A 80 -11.25 -8.03 22.74
CA THR A 80 -10.43 -6.85 22.50
C THR A 80 -11.30 -5.62 22.26
N THR A 81 -10.74 -4.45 22.55
CA THR A 81 -11.37 -3.15 22.34
C THR A 81 -10.39 -2.24 21.61
N SER A 82 -10.86 -1.57 20.56
CA SER A 82 -10.11 -0.54 19.84
C SER A 82 -10.74 0.81 20.11
N MET A 83 -9.91 1.84 20.32
CA MET A 83 -10.36 3.21 20.53
C MET A 83 -9.59 4.17 19.63
N MET A 84 -10.32 5.11 19.04
CA MET A 84 -9.81 6.19 18.18
C MET A 84 -10.66 7.44 18.42
N ASN A 85 -10.02 8.57 18.69
CA ASN A 85 -10.68 9.85 19.01
C ASN A 85 -11.78 9.68 20.07
N ASP A 86 -11.45 8.95 21.13
CA ASP A 86 -12.34 8.61 22.26
C ASP A 86 -13.60 7.81 21.90
N VAL A 87 -13.69 7.31 20.65
CA VAL A 87 -14.75 6.41 20.21
C VAL A 87 -14.27 4.96 20.31
N TYR A 88 -15.03 4.16 21.05
CA TYR A 88 -14.69 2.78 21.36
C TYR A 88 -15.46 1.79 20.47
N SER A 89 -14.78 0.72 20.07
CA SER A 89 -15.34 -0.43 19.36
C SER A 89 -14.90 -1.72 20.03
N TYR A 90 -15.85 -2.60 20.31
CA TYR A 90 -15.64 -3.82 21.07
C TYR A 90 -15.81 -5.05 20.19
N SER A 91 -14.94 -6.04 20.38
CA SER A 91 -15.25 -7.38 19.91
C SER A 91 -16.29 -8.02 20.83
N PRO A 92 -17.08 -9.00 20.32
CA PRO A 92 -17.73 -9.94 21.21
C PRO A 92 -16.69 -10.69 22.04
N TRP A 93 -17.13 -11.29 23.15
CA TRP A 93 -16.33 -12.30 23.83
C TRP A 93 -16.23 -13.53 22.94
N VAL A 94 -15.00 -14.03 22.75
CA VAL A 94 -14.72 -15.21 21.95
C VAL A 94 -14.12 -16.29 22.82
N LYS A 95 -14.48 -17.54 22.54
CA LYS A 95 -13.95 -18.72 23.23
C LYS A 95 -12.44 -18.81 23.03
N ALA A 96 -11.79 -19.53 23.93
CA ALA A 96 -10.37 -19.86 23.84
C ALA A 96 -10.01 -20.44 22.46
N LYS A 97 -8.77 -20.16 21.99
CA LYS A 97 -8.23 -20.57 20.67
C LYS A 97 -8.96 -19.95 19.47
N LYS A 98 -9.78 -18.92 19.67
CA LYS A 98 -10.26 -18.02 18.62
C LYS A 98 -9.56 -16.68 18.74
N THR A 99 -9.53 -15.92 17.67
CA THR A 99 -9.01 -14.55 17.67
C THR A 99 -10.13 -13.56 17.89
N ALA A 100 -10.06 -12.76 18.95
CA ALA A 100 -10.92 -11.60 19.12
C ALA A 100 -10.42 -10.46 18.24
N LYS A 101 -11.30 -9.77 17.51
CA LYS A 101 -10.95 -8.63 16.64
C LYS A 101 -11.88 -7.45 16.89
N ALA A 102 -11.31 -6.25 17.01
CA ALA A 102 -12.07 -5.00 17.07
C ALA A 102 -11.43 -3.95 16.18
N GLN A 103 -12.26 -3.12 15.55
CA GLN A 103 -11.79 -1.98 14.77
C GLN A 103 -12.76 -0.81 14.91
N THR A 104 -12.24 0.40 15.01
CA THR A 104 -13.07 1.61 14.99
C THR A 104 -13.54 1.94 13.58
N ALA A 105 -14.44 2.90 13.46
CA ALA A 105 -14.70 3.54 12.17
C ALA A 105 -13.45 4.27 11.65
N TRP A 106 -13.53 4.75 10.40
CA TRP A 106 -12.53 5.62 9.80
C TRP A 106 -12.72 7.07 10.25
N TYR A 107 -11.63 7.75 10.59
CA TYR A 107 -11.61 9.15 11.02
C TYR A 107 -10.59 9.95 10.22
N TRP A 108 -10.88 11.23 10.00
CA TRP A 108 -9.97 12.15 9.31
C TRP A 108 -8.84 12.68 10.20
N SER A 109 -8.88 12.37 11.48
CA SER A 109 -7.87 12.75 12.46
C SER A 109 -7.50 11.57 13.34
N TYR A 110 -6.29 11.64 13.88
CA TYR A 110 -5.73 10.71 14.85
C TYR A 110 -5.21 11.56 16.03
N SER A 111 -6.11 11.86 16.97
CA SER A 111 -5.79 12.71 18.14
C SER A 111 -5.50 11.89 19.40
N SER A 112 -6.29 10.84 19.60
CA SER A 112 -6.11 9.83 20.64
C SER A 112 -6.38 8.44 20.05
N ASN A 113 -5.67 7.45 20.52
CA ASN A 113 -5.91 6.06 20.17
C ASN A 113 -5.42 5.15 21.29
N ASN A 114 -6.11 4.02 21.47
CA ASN A 114 -5.65 3.00 22.40
C ASN A 114 -6.27 1.65 22.04
N SER A 115 -5.75 0.58 22.62
CA SER A 115 -6.36 -0.74 22.50
C SER A 115 -6.22 -1.52 23.80
N TYR A 116 -7.29 -2.23 24.14
CA TYR A 116 -7.43 -2.91 25.42
C TYR A 116 -7.76 -4.37 25.19
N TRP A 117 -7.28 -5.23 26.08
CA TRP A 117 -7.60 -6.65 26.11
C TRP A 117 -8.32 -6.99 27.41
N SER A 118 -9.12 -8.05 27.40
CA SER A 118 -9.78 -8.57 28.60
C SER A 118 -9.92 -10.08 28.51
N THR A 119 -9.83 -10.75 29.66
CA THR A 119 -10.05 -12.21 29.81
C THR A 119 -11.08 -12.47 30.90
N ARG A 120 -11.82 -13.56 30.78
CA ARG A 120 -12.68 -14.10 31.84
C ARG A 120 -12.68 -15.62 31.84
#